data_AF-A0A7J7NBZ8-F1
#
_entry.id   AF-A0A7J7NBZ8-F1
#
_cell.length_a   1.000
_cell.length_b   1.000
_cell.length_c   1.000
_cell.angle_alpha   90.00
_cell.angle_beta   90.00
_cell.angle_gamma   90.00
#
_symmetry.space_group_name_H-M   'P 1'
#
loop_
_entity.id
_entity.type
_entity.pdbx_description
1 polymer ?
#
loop_
_entity_poly.entity_id
_entity_poly.type
_entity_poly.pdbx_seq_one_letter_code
_entity_poly.pdbx_strand_id
1 'polypeptide(L)'
;MGGRKHEAGTQSKVVCQMCNLEGHIASKCPWVYTKCKKATCNGIMKLMISLTKNNYERKFLKYQHSICGSFQWLSDAVIKPREQKEVHQV
;
A
#
# COMPACT_ATOMS: atom_id res chain seq x y z
N MET A 1 27.93 -25.92 29.88
CA MET A 1 27.98 -25.14 28.63
C MET A 1 27.38 -25.99 27.52
N GLY A 2 26.21 -25.62 27.01
CA GLY A 2 25.55 -26.35 25.91
C GLY A 2 24.91 -25.32 24.98
N GLY A 3 25.57 -25.05 23.86
CA GLY A 3 25.14 -24.05 22.88
C GLY A 3 23.81 -24.43 22.25
N ARG A 4 22.84 -23.51 22.32
CA ARG A 4 21.61 -23.59 21.53
C ARG A 4 21.98 -23.33 20.08
N LYS A 5 21.80 -24.35 19.23
CA LYS A 5 21.97 -24.24 17.79
C LYS A 5 20.93 -23.25 17.26
N HIS A 6 21.39 -22.23 16.53
CA HIS A 6 20.48 -21.39 15.76
C HIS A 6 19.87 -22.24 14.65
N GLU A 7 18.58 -22.55 14.81
CA GLU A 7 17.75 -23.13 13.77
C GLU A 7 17.58 -22.12 12.65
N ALA A 8 17.68 -22.60 11.40
CA ALA A 8 17.58 -21.81 10.20
C ALA A 8 16.26 -21.02 10.18
N GLY A 9 16.36 -19.71 10.43
CA GLY A 9 15.21 -18.81 10.43
C GLY A 9 14.58 -18.76 9.05
N THR A 10 13.35 -19.25 8.96
CA THR A 10 12.39 -18.88 7.92
C THR A 10 12.39 -17.36 7.83
N GLN A 11 12.88 -16.78 6.73
CA GLN A 11 12.73 -15.35 6.45
C GLN A 11 11.23 -15.06 6.42
N SER A 12 10.69 -14.52 7.51
CA SER A 12 9.32 -14.06 7.57
C SER A 12 9.22 -12.93 6.55
N LYS A 13 8.41 -13.16 5.51
CA LYS A 13 8.14 -12.13 4.52
C LYS A 13 7.52 -10.94 5.25
N VAL A 14 8.09 -9.76 5.02
CA VAL A 14 7.55 -8.53 5.59
C VAL A 14 6.22 -8.23 4.89
N VAL A 15 5.12 -8.40 5.63
CA VAL A 15 3.76 -8.07 5.17
C VAL A 15 3.33 -6.75 5.79
N CYS A 16 2.83 -5.84 4.96
CA CYS A 16 2.30 -4.56 5.41
C CYS A 16 0.95 -4.72 6.10
N GLN A 17 0.84 -4.28 7.35
CA GLN A 17 -0.40 -4.36 8.14
C GLN A 17 -1.54 -3.47 7.63
N MET A 18 -1.24 -2.50 6.75
CA MET A 18 -2.27 -1.60 6.20
C MET A 18 -2.87 -2.15 4.91
N CYS A 19 -2.02 -2.56 3.96
CA CYS A 19 -2.45 -2.99 2.63
C CYS A 19 -2.46 -4.51 2.43
N ASN A 20 -1.85 -5.27 3.35
CA ASN A 20 -1.65 -6.72 3.31
C ASN A 20 -0.83 -7.22 2.11
N LEU A 21 0.05 -6.37 1.57
CA LEU A 21 0.99 -6.74 0.51
C LEU A 21 2.39 -6.93 1.09
N GLU A 22 3.15 -7.83 0.48
CA GLU A 22 4.52 -8.14 0.85
C GLU A 22 5.49 -7.01 0.42
N GLY A 23 6.71 -7.04 0.94
CA GLY A 23 7.84 -6.22 0.48
C GLY A 23 8.00 -4.87 1.18
N HIS A 24 7.14 -4.52 2.14
CA HIS A 24 7.25 -3.29 2.92
C HIS A 24 6.44 -3.34 4.23
N ILE A 25 6.79 -2.48 5.18
CA ILE A 25 6.07 -2.27 6.44
C ILE A 25 5.02 -1.15 6.31
N ALA A 26 4.07 -1.09 7.25
CA ALA A 26 2.99 -0.09 7.26
C ALA A 26 3.45 1.36 7.13
N SER A 27 4.54 1.75 7.82
CA SER A 27 5.09 3.12 7.75
C SER A 27 5.71 3.47 6.40
N LYS A 28 6.07 2.47 5.58
CA LYS A 28 6.60 2.62 4.22
C LYS A 28 5.55 2.26 3.16
N CYS A 29 4.27 2.21 3.53
CA CYS A 29 3.20 1.82 2.62
C CYS A 29 3.06 2.80 1.45
N PRO A 30 3.30 2.36 0.20
CA PRO A 30 3.30 3.26 -0.95
C PRO A 30 1.92 3.76 -1.38
N TRP A 31 0.84 3.28 -0.74
CA TRP A 31 -0.54 3.61 -1.11
C TRP A 31 -1.29 4.42 -0.05
N VAL A 32 -0.88 4.34 1.22
CA VAL A 32 -1.59 5.01 2.33
C VAL A 32 -0.97 6.38 2.57
N TYR A 33 -1.79 7.38 2.89
CA TYR A 33 -1.36 8.75 3.21
C TYR A 33 -0.54 9.43 2.12
N THR A 34 -0.64 8.93 0.88
CA THR A 34 -0.04 9.57 -0.29
C THR A 34 -0.87 10.75 -0.74
N LYS A 35 -0.27 11.70 -1.47
CA LYS A 35 -1.00 12.80 -2.08
C LYS A 35 -2.06 12.27 -3.05
N CYS A 36 -3.18 12.98 -3.16
CA CYS A 36 -4.14 12.71 -4.21
C CYS A 36 -3.46 12.71 -5.58
N LYS A 37 -3.85 11.78 -6.46
CA LYS A 37 -3.31 11.69 -7.82
C LYS A 37 -3.79 12.82 -8.73
N LYS A 38 -4.83 13.57 -8.33
CA LYS A 38 -5.34 14.72 -9.08
C LYS A 38 -4.46 15.93 -8.82
N ALA A 39 -3.90 16.52 -9.87
CA ALA A 39 -2.93 17.63 -9.77
C ALA A 39 -3.46 18.85 -8.99
N THR A 40 -4.76 19.13 -9.06
CA THR A 40 -5.40 20.25 -8.38
C THR A 40 -5.84 19.92 -6.94
N CYS A 41 -5.42 18.78 -6.41
CA CYS A 41 -5.92 18.25 -5.16
C CYS A 41 -4.82 18.06 -4.12
N ASN A 42 -4.92 18.78 -3.00
CA ASN A 42 -3.88 18.84 -1.97
C ASN A 42 -4.07 17.91 -0.76
N GLY A 43 -5.16 17.14 -0.69
CA GLY A 43 -5.35 16.20 0.42
C GLY A 43 -4.74 14.82 0.14
N ILE A 44 -5.01 13.89 1.06
CA ILE A 44 -4.40 12.56 1.07
C ILE A 44 -5.36 11.46 0.59
N MET A 45 -4.77 10.39 0.05
CA MET A 45 -5.43 9.12 -0.21
C MET A 45 -5.45 8.27 1.06
N LYS A 46 -6.64 7.88 1.48
CA LYS A 46 -6.87 6.95 2.60
C LYS A 46 -7.15 5.57 2.05
N LEU A 47 -6.60 4.56 2.69
CA LEU A 47 -6.91 3.17 2.42
C LEU A 47 -8.09 2.74 3.30
N MET A 48 -9.10 2.15 2.67
CA MET A 48 -10.38 1.78 3.29
C MET A 48 -10.72 0.33 2.92
N ILE A 49 -11.56 -0.31 3.73
CA ILE A 49 -12.11 -1.64 3.48
C ILE A 49 -13.59 -1.47 3.09
N SER A 50 -13.99 -2.07 1.98
CA SER A 50 -15.38 -2.05 1.52
C SER A 50 -16.22 -3.01 2.36
N LEU A 51 -17.35 -2.50 2.86
CA LEU A 51 -18.37 -3.29 3.56
C LEU A 51 -19.60 -3.56 2.67
N THR A 52 -19.51 -3.26 1.37
CA THR A 52 -20.62 -3.48 0.44
C THR A 52 -20.74 -4.97 0.11
N LYS A 53 -21.97 -5.49 0.00
CA LYS A 53 -22.24 -6.91 -0.25
C LYS A 53 -21.45 -7.50 -1.43
N ASN A 54 -21.36 -6.75 -2.53
CA ASN A 54 -20.72 -7.21 -3.77
C ASN A 54 -19.19 -7.05 -3.78
N ASN A 55 -18.63 -6.31 -2.83
CA ASN A 55 -17.18 -6.04 -2.74
C ASN A 55 -16.72 -6.11 -1.28
N TYR A 56 -17.24 -7.06 -0.51
CA TYR A 56 -16.95 -7.17 0.91
C TYR A 56 -15.45 -7.44 1.13
N GLU A 57 -14.87 -6.78 2.13
CA GLU A 57 -13.45 -6.84 2.49
C GLU A 57 -12.44 -6.38 1.43
N ARG A 58 -12.90 -5.96 0.24
CA ARG A 58 -12.02 -5.40 -0.79
C ARG A 58 -11.47 -4.04 -0.35
N LYS A 59 -10.16 -3.88 -0.43
CA LYS A 59 -9.49 -2.61 -0.10
C LYS A 59 -9.52 -1.63 -1.26
N PHE A 60 -9.76 -0.36 -0.95
CA PHE A 60 -9.77 0.73 -1.91
C PHE A 60 -9.12 1.99 -1.35
N LEU A 61 -8.62 2.83 -2.25
CA LEU A 61 -8.08 4.15 -1.97
C LEU A 61 -9.16 5.19 -2.25
N LYS A 62 -9.44 6.04 -1.28
CA LYS A 62 -10.36 7.18 -1.43
C LYS A 62 -9.71 8.45 -0.90
N TYR A 63 -9.95 9.55 -1.60
CA TYR A 63 -9.53 10.84 -1.11
C TYR A 63 -10.28 11.27 0.16
N GLN A 64 -9.57 11.96 1.07
CA GLN A 64 -10.11 12.28 2.39
C GLN A 64 -11.30 13.26 2.40
N HIS A 65 -11.42 14.17 1.42
CA HIS A 65 -12.54 15.11 1.33
C HIS A 65 -13.51 14.72 0.20
N SER A 66 -14.79 15.01 0.32
CA SER A 66 -15.79 14.64 -0.70
C SER A 66 -15.55 15.31 -2.07
N ILE A 67 -14.90 16.48 -2.08
CA ILE A 67 -14.81 17.39 -3.23
C ILE A 67 -14.03 16.79 -4.41
N CYS A 68 -13.03 15.94 -4.16
CA CYS A 68 -12.22 15.37 -5.24
C CYS A 68 -12.89 14.16 -5.90
N GLY A 69 -13.74 13.43 -5.16
CA GLY A 69 -14.37 12.19 -5.64
C GLY A 69 -13.41 11.05 -5.99
N SER A 70 -12.09 11.19 -5.77
CA SER A 70 -11.12 10.19 -6.21
C SER A 70 -11.29 8.87 -5.47
N PHE A 71 -11.38 7.82 -6.27
CA PHE A 71 -11.57 6.44 -5.85
C PHE A 71 -10.71 5.54 -6.75
N GLN A 72 -10.06 4.53 -6.16
CA GLN A 72 -9.35 3.49 -6.92
C GLN A 72 -9.31 2.20 -6.08
N TRP A 73 -9.53 1.03 -6.67
CA TRP A 73 -9.26 -0.23 -5.96
C TRP A 73 -7.77 -0.41 -5.71
N LEU A 74 -7.41 -1.00 -4.57
CA LEU A 74 -6.00 -1.25 -4.24
C LEU A 74 -5.36 -2.20 -5.26
N SER A 75 -6.09 -3.22 -5.71
CA SER A 75 -5.65 -4.16 -6.75
C SER A 75 -5.16 -3.42 -8.01
N ASP A 76 -5.92 -2.44 -8.46
CA ASP A 76 -5.63 -1.70 -9.69
C ASP A 76 -4.46 -0.72 -9.49
N ALA A 77 -4.24 -0.27 -8.25
CA ALA A 77 -3.10 0.58 -7.90
C ALA A 77 -1.78 -0.18 -7.82
N VAL A 78 -1.83 -1.50 -7.63
CA VAL A 78 -0.66 -2.40 -7.60
C VAL A 78 -0.28 -2.86 -9.00
N ILE A 79 -1.27 -3.16 -9.85
CA ILE A 79 -1.04 -3.66 -11.22
C ILE A 79 -0.39 -2.60 -12.12
N LYS A 80 -0.59 -1.31 -11.84
CA LYS A 80 0.11 -0.26 -12.58
C LYS A 80 1.59 -0.32 -12.22
N PRO A 81 2.51 -0.68 -13.15
CA PRO A 81 3.92 -0.51 -12.90
C PRO A 81 4.12 0.97 -12.58
N ARG A 82 4.65 1.26 -11.39
CA ARG A 82 5.28 2.55 -11.18
C ARG A 82 6.34 2.63 -12.26
N GLU A 83 6.22 3.58 -13.18
CA GLU A 83 7.39 4.04 -13.93
C GLU A 83 8.38 4.53 -12.88
N GLN A 84 9.20 3.60 -12.39
CA GLN A 84 10.40 3.91 -11.66
C GLN A 84 11.26 4.58 -12.70
N LYS A 85 11.30 5.92 -12.69
CA LYS A 85 12.43 6.62 -13.27
C LYS A 85 13.64 6.15 -12.48
N GLU A 86 14.30 5.11 -12.98
CA GLU A 86 15.67 4.79 -12.61
C GLU A 86 16.46 6.08 -12.80
N VAL A 87 16.97 6.61 -11.70
CA VAL A 87 18.03 7.60 -11.72
C VAL A 87 19.25 6.89 -12.28
N HIS A 88 19.41 6.94 -13.60
CA HIS A 88 20.72 6.71 -14.19
C HIS A 88 21.57 7.93 -13.83
N GLN A 89 22.45 7.72 -12.85
CA GLN A 89 23.66 8.51 -12.70
C GLN A 89 24.52 8.26 -13.93
N VAL A 90 24.84 9.34 -14.66
CA VAL A 90 26.13 9.55 -15.34
C VAL A 90 26.47 11.02 -15.19
#